data_AF-A0A0M0T0C1-F1
#
_entry.id   AF-A0A0M0T0C1-F1
#
_cell.length_a   1.000
_cell.length_b   1.000
_cell.length_c   1.000
_cell.angle_alpha   90.00
_cell.angle_beta   90.00
_cell.angle_gamma   90.00
#
_symmetry.space_group_name_H-M   'P 1'
#
loop_
_entity.id
_entity.type
_entity.pdbx_description
1 polymer ?
#
loop_
_entity_poly.entity_id
_entity_poly.type
_entity_poly.pdbx_seq_one_letter_code
_entity_poly.pdbx_strand_id
1 'polypeptide(L)'
;MRIDSTKWVNMPKTYERNQPVEGTETKRMNRTDEVTISKEARVRFEGTTSSRADKIASLKQAIQDGTYKPDANKIAERFLNL
;
A
#
# COMPACT_ATOMS: atom_id res chain seq x y z
N MET A 1 38.04 52.28 -49.38
CA MET A 1 37.52 51.42 -48.29
C MET A 1 38.71 50.85 -47.54
N ARG A 2 38.90 51.22 -46.26
CA ARG A 2 39.93 50.69 -45.36
C ARG A 2 39.21 49.84 -44.32
N ILE A 3 39.54 48.55 -44.21
CA ILE A 3 38.91 47.62 -43.25
C ILE A 3 39.93 47.44 -42.12
N ASP A 4 39.67 48.09 -40.98
CA ASP A 4 40.54 47.99 -39.81
C ASP A 4 40.49 46.58 -39.22
N SER A 5 41.67 46.00 -39.02
CA SER A 5 41.89 44.65 -38.54
C SER A 5 41.75 44.53 -37.03
N THR A 6 40.73 45.14 -36.42
CA THR A 6 40.31 44.84 -35.04
C THR A 6 39.41 43.60 -35.06
N LYS A 7 39.99 42.54 -35.64
CA LYS A 7 39.46 41.19 -35.68
C LYS A 7 39.67 40.59 -34.28
N TRP A 8 38.59 40.05 -33.74
CA TRP A 8 38.63 38.92 -32.79
C TRP A 8 39.15 39.18 -31.38
N VAL A 9 38.51 40.08 -30.64
CA VAL A 9 38.68 40.14 -29.18
C VAL A 9 37.32 40.09 -28.48
N ASN A 10 36.49 39.09 -28.81
CA ASN A 10 35.60 38.41 -27.86
C ASN A 10 34.81 37.30 -28.56
N MET A 11 35.48 36.20 -28.92
CA MET A 11 34.74 34.98 -29.24
C MET A 11 34.56 34.22 -27.92
N PRO A 12 33.33 34.06 -27.39
CA PRO A 12 33.14 33.28 -26.18
C PRO A 12 33.65 31.85 -26.45
N LYS A 13 34.54 31.36 -25.60
CA LYS A 13 35.06 30.00 -25.66
C LYS A 13 33.88 29.04 -25.50
N THR A 14 33.35 28.51 -26.60
CA THR A 14 32.36 27.42 -26.57
C THR A 14 33.07 26.10 -26.32
N TYR A 15 33.62 25.95 -25.12
CA TYR A 15 33.96 24.64 -24.61
C TYR A 15 34.01 24.67 -23.08
N GLU A 16 32.84 24.71 -22.45
CA GLU A 16 32.73 24.36 -21.04
C GLU A 16 31.83 23.13 -20.88
N ARG A 17 32.54 21.99 -20.87
CA ARG A 17 32.35 20.88 -19.95
C ARG A 17 30.98 20.18 -19.98
N ASN A 18 30.91 19.08 -20.74
CA ASN A 18 29.99 17.97 -20.45
C ASN A 18 30.34 17.38 -19.06
N GLN A 19 29.80 17.96 -17.99
CA GLN A 19 29.68 17.24 -16.72
C GLN A 19 28.43 16.38 -16.81
N PRO A 20 28.54 15.04 -16.74
CA PRO A 20 27.37 14.24 -16.41
C PRO A 20 26.94 14.67 -15.00
N VAL A 21 25.69 15.08 -14.86
CA VAL A 21 25.08 15.35 -13.56
C VAL A 21 24.86 13.99 -12.89
N GLU A 22 25.89 13.42 -12.27
CA GLU A 22 25.72 12.30 -11.36
C GLU A 22 24.88 12.79 -10.16
N GLY A 23 23.73 12.16 -9.93
CA GLY A 23 22.95 12.40 -8.70
C GLY A 23 21.47 12.70 -8.87
N THR A 24 20.89 12.63 -10.08
CA THR A 24 19.43 12.56 -10.22
C THR A 24 18.99 11.30 -10.96
N GLU A 25 19.51 10.15 -10.52
CA GLU A 25 18.68 8.96 -10.54
C GLU A 25 17.50 9.24 -9.61
N THR A 26 16.40 9.75 -10.17
CA THR A 26 15.09 9.56 -9.55
C THR A 26 14.88 8.06 -9.56
N LYS A 27 15.32 7.40 -8.49
CA LYS A 27 15.01 6.02 -8.18
C LYS A 27 13.51 5.92 -8.32
N ARG A 28 13.03 5.41 -9.46
CA ARG A 28 11.62 5.14 -9.67
C ARG A 28 11.31 4.07 -8.64
N MET A 29 10.84 4.49 -7.48
CA MET A 29 10.22 3.58 -6.53
C MET A 29 9.08 2.97 -7.32
N ASN A 30 9.25 1.71 -7.70
CA ASN A 30 8.17 0.87 -8.18
C ASN A 30 7.19 0.78 -7.01
N ARG A 31 6.31 1.77 -6.90
CA ARG A 31 5.22 1.76 -5.94
C ARG A 31 4.27 0.71 -6.46
N THR A 32 4.25 -0.44 -5.80
CA THR A 32 3.30 -1.50 -6.09
C THR A 32 1.90 -0.98 -5.84
N ASP A 33 0.96 -1.36 -6.70
CA ASP A 33 -0.45 -1.05 -6.46
C ASP A 33 -0.88 -1.67 -5.12
N GLU A 34 -1.28 -0.83 -4.17
CA GLU A 34 -1.74 -1.25 -2.85
C GLU A 34 -3.25 -1.07 -2.76
N VAL A 35 -3.96 -2.15 -2.47
CA VAL A 35 -5.40 -2.12 -2.22
C VAL A 35 -5.62 -1.90 -0.72
N THR A 36 -5.91 -0.66 -0.33
CA THR A 36 -6.26 -0.36 1.08
C THR A 36 -7.75 -0.60 1.30
N ILE A 37 -8.09 -1.32 2.37
CA ILE A 37 -9.48 -1.52 2.80
C ILE A 37 -10.15 -0.15 3.01
N SER A 38 -11.36 0.04 2.46
CA SER A 38 -12.09 1.30 2.59
C SER A 38 -12.39 1.62 4.06
N LYS A 39 -12.39 2.92 4.40
CA LYS A 39 -12.72 3.39 5.75
C LYS A 39 -14.10 2.89 6.19
N GLU A 40 -15.05 2.83 5.26
CA GLU A 40 -16.40 2.32 5.49
C GLU A 40 -16.42 0.83 5.85
N ALA A 41 -15.62 -0.01 5.18
CA ALA A 41 -15.56 -1.44 5.49
C ALA A 41 -15.01 -1.71 6.90
N ARG A 42 -14.05 -0.89 7.37
CA ARG A 42 -13.54 -0.97 8.75
C ARG A 42 -14.62 -0.63 9.78
N VAL A 43 -15.35 0.46 9.56
CA VAL A 43 -16.43 0.90 10.46
C VAL A 43 -17.53 -0.16 10.57
N ARG A 44 -17.92 -0.79 9.46
CA ARG A 44 -18.92 -1.87 9.47
C ARG A 44 -18.44 -3.11 10.24
N PHE A 45 -17.16 -3.42 10.19
CA PHE A 45 -16.59 -4.55 10.94
C PHE A 45 -16.59 -4.29 12.45
N GLU A 46 -16.14 -3.10 12.87
CA GLU A 46 -16.03 -2.71 14.28
C GLU A 46 -17.40 -2.66 15.00
N GLY A 47 -18.47 -2.29 14.30
CA GLY A 47 -19.82 -2.21 14.87
C GLY A 47 -20.46 -3.53 15.32
N THR A 48 -19.87 -4.68 14.97
CA THR A 48 -20.46 -6.02 15.25
C THR A 48 -19.92 -6.68 16.53
N THR A 49 -19.07 -5.99 17.28
CA THR A 49 -18.10 -6.63 18.19
C THR A 49 -18.64 -7.03 19.56
N SER A 50 -19.54 -6.27 20.19
CA SER A 50 -19.95 -6.58 21.58
C SER A 50 -20.72 -7.89 21.71
N SER A 51 -21.83 -8.04 20.97
CA SER A 51 -22.65 -9.25 20.98
C SER A 51 -21.87 -10.49 20.53
N ARG A 52 -20.90 -10.31 19.62
CA ARG A 52 -20.03 -11.39 19.16
C ARG A 52 -19.02 -11.81 20.24
N ALA A 53 -18.46 -10.87 20.97
CA ALA A 53 -17.49 -11.16 22.04
C ALA A 53 -18.12 -12.00 23.14
N ASP A 54 -19.33 -11.65 23.58
CA ASP A 54 -20.07 -12.39 24.62
C ASP A 54 -20.38 -13.83 24.18
N LYS A 55 -20.82 -13.98 22.92
CA LYS A 55 -21.08 -15.31 22.34
C LYS A 55 -19.82 -16.17 22.26
N ILE A 56 -18.67 -15.57 21.92
CA ILE A 56 -17.38 -16.28 21.90
C ILE A 56 -16.98 -16.71 23.30
N ALA A 57 -17.14 -15.83 24.31
CA ALA A 57 -16.82 -16.16 25.70
C ALA A 57 -17.66 -17.35 26.20
N SER A 58 -18.98 -17.32 25.96
CA SER A 58 -19.88 -18.42 26.31
C SER A 58 -19.48 -19.75 25.63
N LEU A 59 -19.16 -19.71 24.33
CA LEU A 59 -18.73 -20.90 23.60
C LEU A 59 -17.40 -21.46 24.13
N LYS A 60 -16.44 -20.59 24.45
CA LYS A 60 -15.15 -21.00 25.05
C LYS A 60 -15.37 -21.71 26.39
N GLN A 61 -16.25 -21.17 27.24
CA GLN A 61 -16.58 -21.78 28.52
C GLN A 61 -17.20 -23.17 28.32
N ALA A 62 -18.19 -23.30 27.44
CA ALA A 62 -18.83 -24.60 27.14
C ALA A 62 -17.85 -25.65 26.58
N ILE A 63 -16.83 -25.22 25.83
CA ILE A 63 -15.76 -26.10 25.35
C ILE A 63 -14.85 -26.55 26.50
N GLN A 64 -14.46 -25.63 27.39
CA GLN A 64 -13.64 -25.96 28.56
C GLN A 64 -14.37 -26.93 29.51
N ASP A 65 -15.67 -26.73 29.70
CA ASP A 65 -16.52 -27.59 30.52
C ASP A 65 -16.85 -28.94 29.84
N GLY A 66 -16.46 -29.12 28.56
CA GLY A 66 -16.72 -30.33 27.79
C GLY A 66 -18.18 -30.53 27.37
N THR A 67 -19.03 -29.52 27.57
CA THR A 67 -20.47 -29.58 27.26
C THR A 67 -20.79 -29.16 25.82
N TYR A 68 -19.84 -28.55 25.14
CA TYR A 68 -20.00 -28.16 23.74
C TYR A 68 -20.00 -29.38 22.81
N LYS A 69 -21.10 -29.56 22.06
CA LYS A 69 -21.23 -30.59 21.03
C LYS A 69 -21.39 -29.95 19.65
N PRO A 70 -20.46 -30.19 18.71
CA PRO A 70 -20.62 -29.75 17.32
C PRO A 70 -21.86 -30.41 16.70
N ASP A 71 -22.74 -29.60 16.13
CA ASP A 71 -23.94 -30.07 15.44
C ASP A 71 -23.62 -30.30 13.95
N ALA A 72 -23.63 -31.56 13.52
CA ALA A 72 -23.29 -31.96 12.15
C ALA A 72 -24.22 -31.31 11.11
N ASN A 73 -25.50 -31.13 11.43
CA ASN A 73 -26.45 -30.51 10.50
C ASN A 73 -26.13 -29.04 10.28
N LYS A 74 -25.85 -28.30 11.37
CA LYS A 74 -25.44 -26.90 11.28
C LYS A 74 -24.12 -26.71 10.56
N ILE A 75 -23.20 -27.67 10.68
CA ILE A 75 -21.95 -27.67 9.93
C ILE A 75 -22.23 -27.84 8.44
N ALA A 76 -23.05 -28.83 8.06
CA ALA A 76 -23.41 -29.07 6.66
C ALA A 76 -24.13 -27.87 6.03
N GLU A 77 -25.08 -27.26 6.74
CA GLU A 77 -25.76 -26.04 6.29
C GLU A 77 -24.78 -24.89 6.00
N ARG A 78 -23.69 -24.77 6.76
CA ARG A 78 -22.67 -23.74 6.52
C ARG A 78 -21.86 -23.99 5.27
N PHE A 79 -21.57 -25.26 4.95
CA PHE A 79 -20.89 -25.63 3.71
C PHE A 79 -21.77 -25.49 2.47
N LEU A 80 -23.09 -25.66 2.62
CA LEU A 80 -24.03 -25.57 1.50
C LEU A 80 -24.40 -24.12 1.15
N ASN A 81 -24.41 -23.23 2.15
CA ASN A 81 -24.75 -21.80 1.99
C ASN A 81 -23.51 -20.92 1.69
N LEU A 82 -22.45 -21.50 1.15
CA LEU A 82 -21.19 -20.85 0.78
C LEU A 82 -21.16 -20.44 -0.69
#